data_AF-A0A832CFS8-F1
#
_entry.id   AF-A0A832CFS8-F1
#
_cell.length_a   1.000
_cell.length_b   1.000
_cell.length_c   1.000
_cell.angle_alpha   90.00
_cell.angle_beta   90.00
_cell.angle_gamma   90.00
#
_symmetry.space_group_name_H-M   'P 1'
#
loop_
_entity.id
_entity.type
_entity.pdbx_description
1 polymer ?
#
loop_
_entity_poly.entity_id
_entity_poly.type
_entity_poly.pdbx_seq_one_letter_code
_entity_poly.pdbx_strand_id
1 'polypeptide(L)'
;MSPVEAKEKLLEVIEKLAEGAPPDAPKKEAVPRFFECFVRDEPLPIDKPGYYLVIAPRRLSRDEVRRIIFEGERGGDRVFRNTVAVLYPSDERKLARRLELCSRLVACSKVSEELKEIYLDEDARELQSKKLREYERRTESQLYNEILSAYDTVAFPRDNDLYESPVSPRRTSLARIAEEALASYEVGKARIDRLDFDELKHMLERIGVNLPEGGRELTVREIIEYFYSNPRLPFVKRDLLLLALQEGVSNLSIGIQRGSELFWVRTYRQGEELPIRPEGRVPQNILETDIVLPWRVAAARLLERVSKPKVVEEQGRKILVSHVLIVDKQEVSLSEMDPKEVVEKLRLYPLMEKREELKQDVLVDLVPKVLTLAPSESAEVKVSVEPVGAVKSPVKLKVDVGRVEPDSGLPPLKAVWRLSAPGEEGSFTFRLAVEAPGLKRQAVSELVVKVQAAAVAPQLIRGFIIKDLEELERFTSSRWFAPFQLEEGFVRLERGEAQASLNVRSCDPQAFIEVVRALMSALGIYALKEFHASLTLSKPIELSEEVKKELSRYRSIKPW
;
A
#
# COMPACT_ATOMS: atom_id res chain seq x y z
N MET A 1 25.13 54.99 0.79
CA MET A 1 24.16 54.11 0.08
C MET A 1 23.19 53.54 1.09
N SER A 2 21.92 53.36 0.71
CA SER A 2 20.88 52.92 1.65
C SER A 2 21.03 51.42 1.94
N PRO A 3 21.05 51.00 3.22
CA PRO A 3 21.01 49.58 3.59
C PRO A 3 19.80 48.83 3.03
N VAL A 4 18.71 49.54 2.73
CA VAL A 4 17.47 48.98 2.15
C VAL A 4 17.71 48.51 0.71
N GLU A 5 18.32 49.34 -0.14
CA GLU A 5 18.62 49.00 -1.55
C GLU A 5 19.54 47.77 -1.65
N ALA A 6 20.51 47.64 -0.75
CA ALA A 6 21.40 46.49 -0.72
C ALA A 6 20.69 45.20 -0.30
N LYS A 7 19.71 45.28 0.62
CA LYS A 7 18.89 44.14 1.05
C LYS A 7 17.92 43.70 -0.05
N GLU A 8 17.27 44.63 -0.73
CA GLU A 8 16.42 44.35 -1.89
C GLU A 8 17.21 43.67 -3.01
N LYS A 9 18.42 44.17 -3.30
CA LYS A 9 19.30 43.55 -4.30
C LYS A 9 19.71 42.13 -3.89
N LEU A 10 19.98 41.89 -2.60
CA LEU A 10 20.30 40.55 -2.12
C LEU A 10 19.13 39.58 -2.33
N LEU A 11 17.90 40.01 -2.02
CA LEU A 11 16.69 39.19 -2.26
C LEU A 11 16.51 38.86 -3.74
N GLU A 12 16.61 39.86 -4.62
CA GLU A 12 16.53 39.67 -6.08
C GLU A 12 17.53 38.62 -6.58
N VAL A 13 18.75 38.64 -6.04
CA VAL A 13 19.82 37.70 -6.43
C VAL A 13 19.55 36.29 -5.87
N ILE A 14 19.03 36.18 -4.65
CA ILE A 14 18.63 34.88 -4.07
C ILE A 14 17.47 34.28 -4.87
N GLU A 15 16.49 35.09 -5.26
CA GLU A 15 15.36 34.65 -6.11
C GLU A 15 15.85 34.12 -7.46
N LYS A 16 16.81 34.81 -8.10
CA LYS A 16 17.44 34.31 -9.34
C LYS A 16 18.17 32.98 -9.13
N LEU A 17 18.84 32.80 -8.00
CA LEU A 17 19.56 31.59 -7.65
C LEU A 17 18.69 30.47 -7.06
N ALA A 18 17.43 30.76 -6.74
CA ALA A 18 16.52 29.78 -6.15
C ALA A 18 16.37 28.57 -7.09
N GLU A 19 16.01 28.86 -8.34
CA GLU A 19 15.86 27.86 -9.40
C GLU A 19 16.87 28.01 -10.55
N GLY A 20 17.51 29.19 -10.68
CA GLY A 20 18.55 29.44 -11.66
C GLY A 20 19.95 29.10 -11.14
N ALA A 21 20.86 28.77 -12.05
CA ALA A 21 22.28 28.65 -11.72
C ALA A 21 23.04 29.94 -12.11
N PRO A 22 24.24 30.17 -11.53
CA PRO A 22 25.10 31.26 -11.98
C PRO A 22 25.37 31.18 -13.49
N PRO A 23 25.60 32.31 -14.19
CA PRO A 23 25.77 32.35 -15.66
C PRO A 23 26.84 31.41 -16.23
N ASP A 24 27.88 31.13 -15.45
CA ASP A 24 29.01 30.27 -15.84
C ASP A 24 28.83 28.79 -15.41
N ALA A 25 27.66 28.40 -14.92
CA ALA A 25 27.40 27.05 -14.44
C ALA A 25 27.14 26.05 -15.59
N PRO A 26 27.44 24.75 -15.40
CA PRO A 26 27.10 23.71 -16.37
C PRO A 26 25.58 23.60 -16.58
N LYS A 27 25.10 23.76 -17.83
CA LYS A 27 23.65 23.79 -18.16
C LYS A 27 22.84 22.58 -17.66
N LYS A 28 23.43 21.38 -17.62
CA LYS A 28 22.74 20.15 -17.16
C LYS A 28 22.57 20.08 -15.65
N GLU A 29 23.38 20.79 -14.89
CA GLU A 29 23.35 20.73 -13.42
C GLU A 29 22.41 21.77 -12.81
N ALA A 30 21.90 22.70 -13.61
CA ALA A 30 21.21 23.91 -13.14
C ALA A 30 19.71 23.76 -12.86
N VAL A 31 19.03 22.77 -13.44
CA VAL A 31 17.56 22.72 -13.43
C VAL A 31 17.06 21.95 -12.22
N PRO A 32 16.30 22.58 -11.29
CA PRO A 32 15.65 21.87 -10.20
C PRO A 32 14.63 20.89 -10.73
N ARG A 33 14.46 19.77 -10.04
CA ARG A 33 13.63 18.66 -10.51
C ARG A 33 12.42 18.42 -9.62
N PHE A 34 12.38 18.98 -8.42
CA PHE A 34 11.53 18.47 -7.35
C PHE A 34 10.70 19.55 -6.65
N PHE A 35 11.30 20.68 -6.28
CA PHE A 35 10.66 21.71 -5.47
C PHE A 35 10.16 22.90 -6.29
N GLU A 36 9.03 23.46 -5.86
CA GLU A 36 8.66 24.85 -6.12
C GLU A 36 9.29 25.72 -5.02
N CYS A 37 9.99 26.80 -5.41
CA CYS A 37 10.83 27.56 -4.49
C CYS A 37 10.22 28.90 -4.05
N PHE A 38 10.42 29.25 -2.78
CA PHE A 38 9.96 30.52 -2.20
C PHE A 38 11.07 31.17 -1.38
N VAL A 39 11.44 32.41 -1.68
CA VAL A 39 12.42 33.17 -0.87
C VAL A 39 11.68 33.94 0.21
N ARG A 40 11.71 33.46 1.46
CA ARG A 40 11.04 34.08 2.62
C ARG A 40 11.53 33.52 3.95
N ASP A 41 11.18 34.19 5.04
CA ASP A 41 11.45 33.76 6.42
C ASP A 41 10.18 33.54 7.26
N GLU A 42 9.03 33.40 6.59
CA GLU A 42 7.72 33.18 7.20
C GLU A 42 7.06 31.89 6.66
N PRO A 43 6.12 31.28 7.40
CA PRO A 43 5.38 30.12 6.92
C PRO A 43 4.65 30.40 5.60
N LEU A 44 4.55 29.37 4.75
CA LEU A 44 3.86 29.48 3.47
C LEU A 44 2.33 29.64 3.69
N PRO A 45 1.64 30.50 2.91
CA PRO A 45 0.18 30.62 2.92
C PRO A 45 -0.53 29.41 2.27
N ILE A 46 0.24 28.48 1.71
CA ILE A 46 -0.26 27.33 0.95
C ILE A 46 -0.08 26.08 1.80
N ASP A 47 -1.19 25.40 2.08
CA ASP A 47 -1.22 24.04 2.63
C ASP A 47 -1.95 23.13 1.61
N LYS A 48 -1.20 22.72 0.59
CA LYS A 48 -1.68 21.88 -0.51
C LYS A 48 -0.68 20.76 -0.82
N PRO A 49 -1.11 19.67 -1.49
CA PRO A 49 -0.20 18.65 -2.00
C PRO A 49 0.80 19.25 -2.99
N GLY A 50 2.09 19.11 -2.68
CA GLY A 50 3.21 19.67 -3.44
C GLY A 50 4.46 19.67 -2.59
N TYR A 51 5.65 19.70 -3.18
CA TYR A 51 6.88 19.87 -2.41
C TYR A 51 7.43 21.27 -2.61
N TYR A 52 7.68 21.94 -1.51
CA TYR A 52 8.08 23.34 -1.47
C TYR A 52 9.42 23.50 -0.77
N LEU A 53 10.27 24.35 -1.33
CA LEU A 53 11.52 24.75 -0.71
C LEU A 53 11.45 26.22 -0.30
N VAL A 54 11.52 26.49 0.99
CA VAL A 54 11.65 27.84 1.52
C VAL A 54 13.14 28.18 1.65
N ILE A 55 13.58 29.23 0.98
CA ILE A 55 14.96 29.71 1.01
C ILE A 55 15.00 30.96 1.88
N ALA A 56 15.52 30.83 3.10
CA ALA A 56 15.53 31.93 4.05
C ALA A 56 16.68 32.90 3.76
N PRO A 57 16.44 34.22 3.64
CA PRO A 57 17.48 35.20 3.32
C PRO A 57 18.51 35.41 4.46
N ARG A 58 18.19 34.93 5.66
CA ARG A 58 18.98 35.09 6.89
C ARG A 58 19.03 33.79 7.68
N ARG A 59 19.87 33.79 8.73
CA ARG A 59 19.85 32.73 9.72
C ARG A 59 18.50 32.71 10.42
N LEU A 60 17.99 31.50 10.63
CA LEU A 60 16.79 31.24 11.39
C LEU A 60 17.13 30.49 12.67
N SER A 61 16.37 30.76 13.73
CA SER A 61 16.32 29.91 14.92
C SER A 61 15.57 28.60 14.63
N ARG A 62 15.83 27.57 15.44
CA ARG A 62 15.16 26.28 15.30
C ARG A 62 13.63 26.39 15.37
N ASP A 63 13.11 27.30 16.19
CA ASP A 63 11.67 27.55 16.32
C ASP A 63 11.10 28.23 15.08
N GLU A 64 11.81 29.20 14.49
CA GLU A 64 11.40 29.81 13.22
C GLU A 64 11.34 28.77 12.10
N VAL A 65 12.36 27.91 11.98
CA VAL A 65 12.39 26.83 11.00
C VAL A 65 11.23 25.85 11.22
N ARG A 66 10.96 25.48 12.49
CA ARG A 66 9.86 24.59 12.84
C ARG A 66 8.51 25.18 12.40
N ARG A 67 8.27 26.47 12.67
CA ARG A 67 7.03 27.15 12.25
C ARG A 67 6.88 27.14 10.73
N ILE A 68 7.95 27.43 9.98
CA ILE A 68 7.90 27.41 8.51
C ILE A 68 7.50 26.04 7.97
N ILE A 69 8.00 24.95 8.58
CA ILE A 69 7.74 23.59 8.12
C ILE A 69 6.35 23.08 8.52
N PHE A 70 5.91 23.35 9.75
CA PHE A 70 4.74 22.69 10.34
C PHE A 70 3.51 23.58 10.48
N GLU A 71 3.62 24.90 10.32
CA GLU A 71 2.50 25.83 10.50
C GLU A 71 2.09 26.51 9.19
N GLY A 72 0.85 26.98 9.15
CA GLY A 72 0.36 27.88 8.10
C GLY A 72 0.63 29.36 8.44
N GLU A 73 0.57 30.25 7.43
CA GLU A 73 0.81 31.69 7.60
C GLU A 73 -0.11 32.35 8.65
N ARG A 74 -1.35 31.86 8.79
CA ARG A 74 -2.33 32.36 9.78
C ARG A 74 -2.25 31.64 11.14
N GLY A 75 -1.22 30.83 11.35
CA GLY A 75 -1.08 29.93 12.49
C GLY A 75 -1.87 28.64 12.33
N GLY A 76 -1.59 27.68 13.21
CA GLY A 76 -2.19 26.34 13.21
C GLY A 76 -1.36 25.32 12.42
N ASP A 77 -1.51 24.05 12.79
CA ASP A 77 -0.77 22.95 12.18
C ASP A 77 -1.20 22.72 10.73
N ARG A 78 -0.22 22.46 9.85
CA ARG A 78 -0.46 22.02 8.48
C ARG A 78 -1.10 20.63 8.45
N VAL A 79 -1.92 20.39 7.44
CA VAL A 79 -2.39 19.05 7.07
C VAL A 79 -1.29 18.32 6.30
N PHE A 80 -0.68 18.99 5.32
CA PHE A 80 0.40 18.41 4.51
C PHE A 80 1.76 18.65 5.16
N ARG A 81 1.97 18.03 6.33
CA ARG A 81 3.16 18.21 7.19
C ARG A 81 4.46 17.69 6.58
N ASN A 82 4.39 16.96 5.46
CA ASN A 82 5.53 16.40 4.76
C ASN A 82 5.74 17.06 3.38
N THR A 83 5.62 18.39 3.31
CA THR A 83 5.70 19.13 2.03
C THR A 83 6.79 20.20 1.98
N VAL A 84 7.22 20.74 3.12
CA VAL A 84 8.12 21.90 3.17
C VAL A 84 9.50 21.49 3.64
N ALA A 85 10.52 21.91 2.90
CA ALA A 85 11.91 21.96 3.37
C ALA A 85 12.38 23.41 3.45
N VAL A 86 13.38 23.70 4.28
CA VAL A 86 13.92 25.05 4.47
C VAL A 86 15.42 25.03 4.23
N LEU A 87 15.91 25.81 3.28
CA LEU A 87 17.35 26.03 3.06
C LEU A 87 17.72 27.39 3.63
N TYR A 88 18.72 27.42 4.51
CA TYR A 88 19.09 28.65 5.19
C TYR A 88 20.58 28.68 5.57
N PRO A 89 21.16 29.88 5.77
CA PRO A 89 22.54 30.00 6.22
C PRO A 89 22.67 29.74 7.73
N SER A 90 23.64 28.91 8.13
CA SER A 90 23.94 28.65 9.54
C SER A 90 24.65 29.81 10.26
N ASP A 91 25.36 30.68 9.52
CA ASP A 91 26.16 31.78 10.07
C ASP A 91 25.75 33.15 9.50
N GLU A 92 25.40 34.06 10.41
CA GLU A 92 24.99 35.42 10.13
C GLU A 92 26.17 36.33 9.77
N ARG A 93 27.40 35.99 10.17
CA ARG A 93 28.61 36.76 9.85
C ARG A 93 28.85 36.86 8.33
N LYS A 94 28.39 35.88 7.57
CA LYS A 94 28.44 35.87 6.09
C LYS A 94 27.45 36.87 5.46
N LEU A 95 26.48 37.41 6.19
CA LEU A 95 25.49 38.36 5.66
C LEU A 95 26.11 39.73 5.33
N ALA A 96 26.95 40.26 6.23
CA ALA A 96 27.55 41.59 6.06
C ALA A 96 28.36 41.70 4.76
N ARG A 97 29.14 40.65 4.43
CA ARG A 97 29.92 40.60 3.18
C ARG A 97 29.04 40.59 1.93
N ARG A 98 27.92 39.85 1.96
CA ARG A 98 26.96 39.81 0.85
C ARG A 98 26.28 41.17 0.65
N LEU A 99 25.87 41.83 1.73
CA LEU A 99 25.32 43.19 1.67
C LEU A 99 26.32 44.22 1.14
N GLU A 100 27.61 44.07 1.47
CA GLU A 100 28.68 44.91 0.91
C GLU A 100 28.80 44.72 -0.61
N LEU A 101 28.79 43.48 -1.11
CA LEU A 101 28.83 43.19 -2.55
C LEU A 101 27.59 43.70 -3.28
N CYS A 102 26.39 43.54 -2.69
CA CYS A 102 25.16 44.13 -3.21
C CYS A 102 25.24 45.66 -3.27
N SER A 103 25.80 46.29 -2.24
CA SER A 103 26.04 47.74 -2.24
C SER A 103 26.98 48.13 -3.39
N ARG A 104 28.04 47.38 -3.64
CA ARG A 104 28.92 47.68 -4.79
C ARG A 104 28.18 47.60 -6.12
N LEU A 105 27.31 46.60 -6.31
CA LEU A 105 26.51 46.45 -7.53
C LEU A 105 25.51 47.60 -7.72
N VAL A 106 24.78 47.98 -6.67
CA VAL A 106 23.85 49.12 -6.73
C VAL A 106 24.61 50.42 -7.03
N ALA A 107 25.82 50.59 -6.49
CA ALA A 107 26.66 51.74 -6.80
C ALA A 107 27.11 51.71 -8.27
N CYS A 108 27.45 50.54 -8.82
CA CYS A 108 27.76 50.41 -10.24
C CYS A 108 26.59 50.82 -11.14
N SER A 109 25.36 50.43 -10.79
CA SER A 109 24.17 50.84 -11.56
C SER A 109 23.99 52.36 -11.57
N LYS A 110 24.13 53.02 -10.41
CA LYS A 110 24.03 54.49 -10.30
C LYS A 110 25.13 55.21 -11.09
N VAL A 111 26.38 54.77 -10.94
CA VAL A 111 27.51 55.33 -11.71
C VAL A 111 27.29 55.14 -13.22
N SER A 112 26.75 53.99 -13.64
CA SER A 112 26.45 53.69 -15.05
C SER A 112 25.47 54.70 -15.66
N GLU A 113 24.43 55.10 -14.92
CA GLU A 113 23.44 56.11 -15.34
C GLU A 113 24.08 57.50 -15.48
N GLU A 114 24.98 57.86 -14.58
CA GLU A 114 25.67 59.16 -14.53
C GLU A 114 26.88 59.26 -15.47
N LEU A 115 27.31 58.15 -16.13
CA LEU A 115 28.52 58.13 -16.98
C LEU A 115 28.51 59.20 -18.08
N LYS A 116 27.33 59.54 -18.62
CA LYS A 116 27.16 60.58 -19.65
C LYS A 116 27.38 61.99 -19.12
N GLU A 117 27.15 62.21 -17.83
CA GLU A 117 27.33 63.49 -17.15
C GLU A 117 28.76 63.63 -16.61
N ILE A 118 29.38 62.52 -16.21
CA ILE A 118 30.75 62.48 -15.68
C ILE A 118 31.79 62.60 -16.80
N TYR A 119 31.55 62.01 -17.97
CA TYR A 119 32.47 62.00 -19.10
C TYR A 119 31.84 62.59 -20.37
N LEU A 120 32.29 63.79 -20.74
CA LEU A 120 31.87 64.49 -21.96
C LEU A 120 32.45 63.85 -23.23
N ASP A 121 33.65 63.25 -23.12
CA ASP A 121 34.35 62.59 -24.22
C ASP A 121 33.81 61.17 -24.48
N GLU A 122 33.57 60.83 -25.74
CA GLU A 122 32.93 59.58 -26.14
C GLU A 122 33.83 58.36 -25.96
N ASP A 123 35.12 58.48 -26.31
CA ASP A 123 36.11 57.40 -26.15
C ASP A 123 36.36 57.10 -24.67
N ALA A 124 36.48 58.14 -23.84
CA ALA A 124 36.59 58.02 -22.39
C ALA A 124 35.34 57.34 -21.81
N ARG A 125 34.14 57.73 -22.25
CA ARG A 125 32.89 57.13 -21.79
C ARG A 125 32.78 55.65 -22.17
N GLU A 126 33.18 55.26 -23.38
CA GLU A 126 33.18 53.87 -23.82
C GLU A 126 34.16 53.02 -22.97
N LEU A 127 35.38 53.52 -22.77
CA LEU A 127 36.39 52.84 -21.96
C LEU A 127 35.92 52.64 -20.51
N GLN A 128 35.32 53.68 -19.91
CA GLN A 128 34.84 53.60 -18.53
C GLN A 128 33.61 52.69 -18.39
N SER A 129 32.69 52.73 -19.37
CA SER A 129 31.58 51.79 -19.44
C SER A 129 32.07 50.33 -19.51
N LYS A 130 33.10 50.05 -20.31
CA LYS A 130 33.70 48.71 -20.39
C LYS A 130 34.32 48.26 -19.05
N LYS A 131 35.10 49.14 -18.39
CA LYS A 131 35.69 48.86 -17.07
C LYS A 131 34.62 48.64 -16.00
N LEU A 132 33.56 49.44 -16.01
CA LEU A 132 32.45 49.32 -15.07
C LEU A 132 31.72 47.98 -15.24
N ARG A 133 31.42 47.57 -16.48
CA ARG A 133 30.82 46.26 -16.77
C ARG A 133 31.70 45.08 -16.34
N GLU A 134 33.02 45.20 -16.52
CA GLU A 134 33.96 44.16 -16.07
C GLU A 134 33.97 44.06 -14.54
N TYR A 135 33.98 45.20 -13.84
CA TYR A 135 33.90 45.24 -12.38
C TYR A 135 32.56 44.69 -11.87
N GLU A 136 31.45 45.04 -12.53
CA GLU A 136 30.11 44.56 -12.21
C GLU A 136 30.04 43.03 -12.33
N ARG A 137 30.44 42.46 -13.47
CA ARG A 137 30.48 41.00 -13.69
C ARG A 137 31.33 40.27 -12.65
N ARG A 138 32.51 40.82 -12.32
CA ARG A 138 33.38 40.21 -11.29
C ARG A 138 32.72 40.24 -9.91
N THR A 139 32.09 41.35 -9.56
CA THR A 139 31.40 41.52 -8.28
C THR A 139 30.16 40.62 -8.19
N GLU A 140 29.44 40.47 -9.29
CA GLU A 140 28.28 39.58 -9.41
C GLU A 140 28.69 38.11 -9.26
N SER A 141 29.74 37.68 -9.96
CA SER A 141 30.29 36.32 -9.81
C SER A 141 30.79 36.03 -8.39
N GLN A 142 31.37 37.02 -7.71
CA GLN A 142 31.74 36.91 -6.30
C GLN A 142 30.50 36.78 -5.42
N LEU A 143 29.47 37.61 -5.64
CA LEU A 143 28.22 37.56 -4.89
C LEU A 143 27.53 36.20 -5.02
N TYR A 144 27.48 35.63 -6.23
CA TYR A 144 26.91 34.30 -6.45
C TYR A 144 27.65 33.22 -5.64
N ASN A 145 28.98 33.22 -5.65
CA ASN A 145 29.76 32.24 -4.90
C ASN A 145 29.57 32.41 -3.38
N GLU A 146 29.52 33.64 -2.89
CA GLU A 146 29.28 33.94 -1.47
C GLU A 146 27.88 33.52 -1.03
N ILE A 147 26.86 33.73 -1.87
CA ILE A 147 25.50 33.25 -1.59
C ILE A 147 25.47 31.74 -1.51
N LEU A 148 25.94 31.04 -2.54
CA LEU A 148 25.91 29.57 -2.58
C LEU A 148 26.70 28.93 -1.43
N SER A 149 27.83 29.53 -1.03
CA SER A 149 28.65 29.10 0.10
C SER A 149 28.02 29.42 1.48
N ALA A 150 27.10 30.38 1.54
CA ALA A 150 26.41 30.73 2.78
C ALA A 150 25.26 29.78 3.09
N TYR A 151 24.55 29.27 2.08
CA TYR A 151 23.45 28.31 2.23
C TYR A 151 23.99 26.90 2.44
N ASP A 152 24.24 26.56 3.71
CA ASP A 152 24.94 25.35 4.12
C ASP A 152 24.08 24.38 4.95
N THR A 153 22.82 24.72 5.23
CA THR A 153 21.92 23.91 6.07
C THR A 153 20.55 23.75 5.41
N VAL A 154 20.08 22.50 5.32
CA VAL A 154 18.71 22.16 4.92
C VAL A 154 17.98 21.52 6.09
N ALA A 155 16.80 22.05 6.39
CA ALA A 155 15.87 21.56 7.38
C ALA A 155 14.66 20.90 6.71
N PHE A 156 14.14 19.83 7.31
CA PHE A 156 13.02 19.08 6.77
C PHE A 156 12.27 18.30 7.86
N PRO A 157 10.99 17.95 7.63
CA PRO A 157 10.20 17.15 8.55
C PRO A 157 10.63 15.68 8.49
N ARG A 158 10.84 15.03 9.63
CA ARG A 158 11.02 13.58 9.72
C ARG A 158 10.51 13.08 11.07
N ASP A 159 9.80 11.96 11.07
CA ASP A 159 9.26 11.34 12.29
C ASP A 159 8.44 12.29 13.21
N ASN A 160 7.76 13.28 12.59
CA ASN A 160 7.00 14.38 13.22
C ASN A 160 7.86 15.41 13.98
N ASP A 161 9.16 15.45 13.72
CA ASP A 161 10.06 16.45 14.27
C ASP A 161 10.91 17.13 13.17
N LEU A 162 11.64 18.17 13.59
CA LEU A 162 12.55 18.93 12.76
C LEU A 162 13.93 18.28 12.73
N TYR A 163 14.39 17.97 11.51
CA TYR A 163 15.74 17.48 11.25
C TYR A 163 16.50 18.46 10.37
N GLU A 164 17.81 18.54 10.59
CA GLU A 164 18.73 19.40 9.86
C GLU A 164 19.86 18.54 9.30
N SER A 165 20.32 18.89 8.09
CA SER A 165 21.47 18.27 7.45
C SER A 165 22.35 19.35 6.84
N PRO A 166 23.68 19.19 6.89
CA PRO A 166 24.56 20.03 6.09
C PRO A 166 24.29 19.80 4.60
N VAL A 167 24.49 20.85 3.81
CA VAL A 167 24.52 20.77 2.35
C VAL A 167 25.92 21.08 1.84
N SER A 168 26.27 20.54 0.68
CA SER A 168 27.54 20.84 0.02
C SER A 168 27.35 21.94 -1.01
N PRO A 169 27.95 23.14 -0.84
CA PRO A 169 27.84 24.22 -1.80
C PRO A 169 28.37 23.82 -3.18
N ARG A 170 27.61 24.14 -4.23
CA ARG A 170 28.01 23.93 -5.64
C ARG A 170 27.56 25.10 -6.50
N ARG A 171 28.22 25.34 -7.64
CA ARG A 171 27.81 26.36 -8.62
C ARG A 171 26.61 25.89 -9.45
N THR A 172 25.47 25.70 -8.78
CA THR A 172 24.17 25.36 -9.36
C THR A 172 23.08 26.24 -8.72
N SER A 173 21.81 25.88 -8.81
CA SER A 173 20.70 26.51 -8.09
C SER A 173 20.64 26.04 -6.63
N LEU A 174 20.11 26.90 -5.76
CA LEU A 174 19.90 26.59 -4.34
C LEU A 174 18.94 25.40 -4.15
N ALA A 175 17.92 25.30 -5.01
CA ALA A 175 17.02 24.15 -5.04
C ALA A 175 17.74 22.84 -5.34
N ARG A 176 18.64 22.83 -6.32
CA ARG A 176 19.42 21.64 -6.66
C ARG A 176 20.32 21.19 -5.51
N ILE A 177 20.95 22.15 -4.81
CA ILE A 177 21.77 21.85 -3.62
C ILE A 177 20.93 21.16 -2.53
N ALA A 178 19.73 21.68 -2.26
CA ALA A 178 18.81 21.08 -1.30
C ALA A 178 18.35 19.67 -1.75
N GLU A 179 18.00 19.51 -3.03
CA GLU A 179 17.61 18.21 -3.61
C GLU A 179 18.71 17.15 -3.45
N GLU A 180 19.96 17.49 -3.75
CA GLU A 180 21.11 16.57 -3.61
C GLU A 180 21.30 16.15 -2.15
N ALA A 181 21.23 17.10 -1.21
CA ALA A 181 21.37 16.81 0.20
C ALA A 181 20.24 15.91 0.70
N LEU A 182 18.99 16.21 0.35
CA LEU A 182 17.83 15.42 0.76
C LEU A 182 17.79 14.03 0.12
N ALA A 183 18.28 13.88 -1.11
CA ALA A 183 18.34 12.60 -1.81
C ALA A 183 19.56 11.75 -1.45
N SER A 184 20.54 12.31 -0.74
CA SER A 184 21.74 11.59 -0.29
C SER A 184 21.38 10.32 0.49
N TYR A 185 22.25 9.32 0.46
CA TYR A 185 22.03 8.06 1.18
C TYR A 185 21.90 8.26 2.71
N GLU A 186 22.67 9.19 3.27
CA GLU A 186 22.68 9.49 4.70
C GLU A 186 21.36 10.13 5.16
N VAL A 187 20.81 11.06 4.36
CA VAL A 187 19.56 11.76 4.69
C VAL A 187 18.36 10.92 4.28
N GLY A 188 18.34 10.44 3.04
CA GLY A 188 17.32 9.56 2.48
C GLY A 188 15.91 10.17 2.44
N LYS A 189 15.79 11.50 2.53
CA LYS A 189 14.51 12.19 2.63
C LYS A 189 13.83 12.39 1.29
N ALA A 190 14.55 12.46 0.17
CA ALA A 190 13.97 12.61 -1.17
C ALA A 190 14.27 11.41 -2.08
N ARG A 191 13.31 11.04 -2.93
CA ARG A 191 13.45 10.08 -4.03
C ARG A 191 13.12 10.77 -5.35
N ILE A 192 14.16 11.00 -6.15
CA ILE A 192 14.09 11.85 -7.34
C ILE A 192 14.08 11.04 -8.64
N ASP A 193 14.83 9.93 -8.68
CA ASP A 193 15.13 9.24 -9.94
C ASP A 193 14.41 7.91 -10.12
N ARG A 194 14.26 7.13 -9.05
CA ARG A 194 13.67 5.79 -9.10
C ARG A 194 12.90 5.48 -7.82
N LEU A 195 11.87 4.67 -7.99
CA LEU A 195 11.11 4.01 -6.95
C LEU A 195 10.53 2.76 -7.58
N ASP A 196 10.89 1.60 -7.07
CA ASP A 196 10.24 0.35 -7.44
C ASP A 196 9.10 0.00 -6.48
N PHE A 197 8.30 -1.00 -6.85
CA PHE A 197 7.15 -1.41 -6.03
C PHE A 197 7.55 -1.94 -4.64
N ASP A 198 8.70 -2.61 -4.52
CA ASP A 198 9.16 -3.17 -3.25
C ASP A 198 9.60 -2.06 -2.27
N GLU A 199 10.27 -1.02 -2.78
CA GLU A 199 10.59 0.19 -2.03
C GLU A 199 9.31 0.92 -1.58
N LEU A 200 8.33 1.10 -2.48
CA LEU A 200 7.04 1.71 -2.14
C LEU A 200 6.34 0.93 -1.03
N LYS A 201 6.28 -0.41 -1.15
CA LYS A 201 5.71 -1.30 -0.13
C LYS A 201 6.42 -1.10 1.21
N HIS A 202 7.75 -1.14 1.24
CA HIS A 202 8.51 -0.99 2.47
C HIS A 202 8.28 0.38 3.14
N MET A 203 8.17 1.45 2.34
CA MET A 203 7.86 2.79 2.85
C MET A 203 6.48 2.85 3.49
N LEU A 204 5.45 2.30 2.83
CA LEU A 204 4.08 2.29 3.35
C LEU A 204 3.93 1.39 4.58
N GLU A 205 4.66 0.28 4.67
CA GLU A 205 4.67 -0.59 5.85
C GLU A 205 5.15 0.15 7.11
N ARG A 206 6.08 1.11 6.99
CA ARG A 206 6.55 1.95 8.11
C ARG A 206 5.44 2.81 8.74
N ILE A 207 4.36 3.06 7.99
CA ILE A 207 3.18 3.78 8.49
C ILE A 207 1.98 2.85 8.71
N GLY A 208 2.20 1.54 8.68
CA GLY A 208 1.17 0.53 8.93
C GLY A 208 0.28 0.22 7.73
N VAL A 209 0.68 0.61 6.51
CA VAL A 209 -0.08 0.36 5.28
C VAL A 209 0.57 -0.76 4.48
N ASN A 210 -0.17 -1.85 4.26
CA ASN A 210 0.27 -2.98 3.45
C ASN A 210 -0.59 -3.08 2.19
N LEU A 211 -0.02 -2.82 1.01
CA LEU A 211 -0.78 -2.87 -0.26
C LEU A 211 -1.06 -4.31 -0.72
N PRO A 212 -0.08 -5.25 -0.77
CA PRO A 212 -0.32 -6.58 -1.33
C PRO A 212 -1.20 -7.49 -0.45
N GLU A 213 -0.99 -7.42 0.86
CA GLU A 213 -1.55 -8.34 1.87
C GLU A 213 -2.51 -7.64 2.84
N GLY A 214 -2.78 -6.35 2.65
CA GLY A 214 -3.69 -5.59 3.49
C GLY A 214 -5.14 -6.06 3.41
N GLY A 215 -5.92 -5.75 4.43
CA GLY A 215 -7.38 -5.95 4.42
C GLY A 215 -8.18 -4.75 3.89
N ARG A 216 -7.51 -3.64 3.56
CA ARG A 216 -8.14 -2.37 3.18
C ARG A 216 -7.87 -2.06 1.71
N GLU A 217 -8.93 -1.66 1.00
CA GLU A 217 -8.85 -1.07 -0.32
C GLU A 217 -8.52 0.41 -0.19
N LEU A 218 -7.57 0.89 -0.99
CA LEU A 218 -7.09 2.27 -0.95
C LEU A 218 -7.20 2.89 -2.32
N THR A 219 -7.63 4.14 -2.39
CA THR A 219 -7.51 4.91 -3.62
C THR A 219 -6.06 5.30 -3.87
N VAL A 220 -5.70 5.48 -5.14
CA VAL A 220 -4.38 6.00 -5.52
C VAL A 220 -4.14 7.37 -4.88
N ARG A 221 -5.18 8.21 -4.79
CA ARG A 221 -5.13 9.49 -4.08
C ARG A 221 -4.72 9.34 -2.62
N GLU A 222 -5.34 8.43 -1.87
CA GLU A 222 -4.97 8.19 -0.46
C GLU A 222 -3.50 7.78 -0.32
N ILE A 223 -3.01 6.93 -1.22
CA ILE A 223 -1.59 6.51 -1.22
C ILE A 223 -0.69 7.72 -1.43
N ILE A 224 -0.98 8.55 -2.42
CA ILE A 224 -0.25 9.79 -2.70
C ILE A 224 -0.29 10.76 -1.50
N GLU A 225 -1.47 10.93 -0.89
CA GLU A 225 -1.68 11.82 0.26
C GLU A 225 -0.88 11.38 1.49
N TYR A 226 -0.65 10.08 1.70
CA TYR A 226 0.25 9.63 2.78
C TYR A 226 1.64 10.25 2.66
N PHE A 227 2.20 10.32 1.45
CA PHE A 227 3.53 10.90 1.21
C PHE A 227 3.57 12.40 1.50
N TYR A 228 2.47 13.13 1.34
CA TYR A 228 2.42 14.57 1.64
C TYR A 228 2.06 14.88 3.10
N SER A 229 1.35 13.99 3.77
CA SER A 229 0.83 14.22 5.14
C SER A 229 1.69 13.61 6.23
N ASN A 230 2.49 12.58 5.94
CA ASN A 230 3.21 11.81 6.95
C ASN A 230 4.74 12.02 6.90
N PRO A 231 5.32 12.78 7.86
CA PRO A 231 6.77 13.03 7.94
C PRO A 231 7.67 11.78 7.99
N ARG A 232 7.15 10.60 8.34
CA ARG A 232 7.93 9.35 8.34
C ARG A 232 8.30 8.89 6.93
N LEU A 233 7.54 9.32 5.93
CA LEU A 233 7.77 9.01 4.52
C LEU A 233 8.73 10.01 3.88
N PRO A 234 9.52 9.58 2.88
CA PRO A 234 10.32 10.49 2.09
C PRO A 234 9.45 11.34 1.17
N PHE A 235 10.00 12.43 0.66
CA PHE A 235 9.45 13.13 -0.47
C PHE A 235 9.65 12.29 -1.74
N VAL A 236 8.56 12.03 -2.45
CA VAL A 236 8.54 11.22 -3.67
C VAL A 236 7.69 11.89 -4.72
N LYS A 237 8.21 11.99 -5.95
CA LYS A 237 7.43 12.51 -7.08
C LYS A 237 6.21 11.64 -7.34
N ARG A 238 5.10 12.30 -7.67
CA ARG A 238 3.86 11.67 -8.07
C ARG A 238 4.06 10.59 -9.14
N ASP A 239 4.78 10.92 -10.21
CA ASP A 239 4.97 9.99 -11.33
C ASP A 239 5.72 8.72 -10.94
N LEU A 240 6.67 8.82 -9.99
CA LEU A 240 7.38 7.65 -9.47
C LEU A 240 6.45 6.73 -8.67
N LEU A 241 5.51 7.30 -7.89
CA LEU A 241 4.49 6.52 -7.19
C LEU A 241 3.59 5.77 -8.19
N LEU A 242 3.17 6.44 -9.28
CA LEU A 242 2.33 5.82 -10.30
C LEU A 242 3.07 4.69 -11.04
N LEU A 243 4.34 4.91 -11.40
CA LEU A 243 5.18 3.88 -12.02
C LEU A 243 5.38 2.67 -11.11
N ALA A 244 5.65 2.89 -9.82
CA ALA A 244 5.77 1.82 -8.83
C ALA A 244 4.46 1.02 -8.71
N LEU A 245 3.30 1.69 -8.72
CA LEU A 245 2.01 0.99 -8.71
C LEU A 245 1.77 0.17 -10.00
N GLN A 246 2.16 0.69 -11.17
CA GLN A 246 2.10 -0.07 -12.43
C GLN A 246 2.97 -1.32 -12.37
N GLU A 247 4.19 -1.21 -11.82
CA GLU A 247 5.07 -2.34 -11.57
C GLU A 247 4.42 -3.35 -10.60
N GLY A 248 3.78 -2.89 -9.53
CA GLY A 248 3.04 -3.74 -8.60
C GLY A 248 1.94 -4.57 -9.28
N VAL A 249 1.24 -3.99 -10.27
CA VAL A 249 0.27 -4.72 -11.11
C VAL A 249 0.98 -5.70 -12.04
N SER A 250 2.05 -5.26 -12.71
CA SER A 250 2.87 -6.10 -13.59
C SER A 250 3.35 -7.37 -12.88
N ASN A 251 3.76 -7.23 -11.63
CA ASN A 251 4.26 -8.30 -10.77
C ASN A 251 3.14 -9.09 -10.05
N LEU A 252 1.88 -8.85 -10.41
CA LEU A 252 0.68 -9.48 -9.81
C LEU A 252 0.58 -9.31 -8.28
N SER A 253 1.26 -8.31 -7.72
CA SER A 253 1.34 -8.07 -6.28
C SER A 253 0.16 -7.23 -5.77
N ILE A 254 -0.43 -6.42 -6.64
CA ILE A 254 -1.67 -5.66 -6.40
C ILE A 254 -2.54 -5.68 -7.66
N GLY A 255 -3.84 -5.49 -7.49
CA GLY A 255 -4.75 -5.17 -8.60
C GLY A 255 -5.13 -3.69 -8.57
N ILE A 256 -5.58 -3.17 -9.70
CA ILE A 256 -6.19 -1.83 -9.80
C ILE A 256 -7.61 -1.98 -10.36
N GLN A 257 -8.57 -1.34 -9.71
CA GLN A 257 -9.96 -1.31 -10.16
C GLN A 257 -10.37 0.10 -10.56
N ARG A 258 -10.96 0.21 -11.75
CA ARG A 258 -11.55 1.43 -12.30
C ARG A 258 -13.00 1.17 -12.66
N GLY A 259 -13.92 1.59 -11.78
CA GLY A 259 -15.35 1.30 -11.95
C GLY A 259 -15.57 -0.22 -12.05
N SER A 260 -16.06 -0.68 -13.20
CA SER A 260 -16.26 -2.11 -13.49
C SER A 260 -15.01 -2.80 -14.06
N GLU A 261 -13.96 -2.09 -14.46
CA GLU A 261 -12.75 -2.69 -15.01
C GLU A 261 -11.77 -3.12 -13.90
N LEU A 262 -11.12 -4.27 -14.09
CA LEU A 262 -10.11 -4.81 -13.18
C LEU A 262 -8.82 -5.06 -13.96
N PHE A 263 -7.74 -4.47 -13.45
CA PHE A 263 -6.37 -4.55 -13.95
C PHE A 263 -5.55 -5.37 -12.95
N TRP A 264 -5.38 -6.67 -13.20
CA TRP A 264 -4.54 -7.53 -12.36
C TRP A 264 -3.86 -8.59 -13.21
N VAL A 265 -4.49 -9.73 -13.48
CA VAL A 265 -3.94 -10.77 -14.37
C VAL A 265 -4.33 -10.49 -15.83
N ARG A 266 -3.38 -10.65 -16.76
CA ARG A 266 -3.64 -10.63 -18.20
C ARG A 266 -4.35 -11.91 -18.64
N THR A 267 -5.39 -11.74 -19.45
CA THR A 267 -6.08 -12.83 -20.14
C THR A 267 -5.55 -12.93 -21.57
N TYR A 268 -5.08 -14.10 -21.96
CA TYR A 268 -4.52 -14.37 -23.29
C TYR A 268 -5.61 -14.94 -24.21
N ARG A 269 -5.63 -14.55 -25.47
CA ARG A 269 -6.53 -15.15 -26.46
C ARG A 269 -5.97 -16.46 -26.99
N GLN A 270 -6.86 -17.32 -27.48
CA GLN A 270 -6.46 -18.54 -28.17
C GLN A 270 -5.55 -18.22 -29.36
N GLY A 271 -4.39 -18.89 -29.42
CA GLY A 271 -3.37 -18.67 -30.45
C GLY A 271 -2.31 -17.63 -30.12
N GLU A 272 -2.44 -16.88 -29.01
CA GLU A 272 -1.34 -16.07 -28.49
C GLU A 272 -0.24 -16.96 -27.89
N GLU A 273 1.02 -16.51 -28.00
CA GLU A 273 2.13 -17.15 -27.31
C GLU A 273 2.01 -16.92 -25.80
N LEU A 274 2.00 -18.02 -25.04
CA LEU A 274 1.83 -17.98 -23.60
C LEU A 274 3.19 -17.86 -22.90
N PRO A 275 3.36 -16.90 -21.99
CA PRO A 275 4.59 -16.81 -21.20
C PRO A 275 4.66 -17.95 -20.18
N ILE A 276 5.89 -18.21 -19.69
CA ILE A 276 6.14 -19.21 -18.63
C ILE A 276 5.43 -18.82 -17.33
N ARG A 277 5.34 -17.52 -17.04
CA ARG A 277 4.65 -16.96 -15.87
C ARG A 277 3.59 -15.96 -16.33
N PRO A 278 2.45 -15.89 -15.65
CA PRO A 278 1.42 -14.90 -15.98
C PRO A 278 1.96 -13.49 -15.76
N GLU A 279 1.51 -12.58 -16.61
CA GLU A 279 1.85 -11.16 -16.53
C GLU A 279 0.67 -10.34 -16.04
N GLY A 280 0.98 -9.18 -15.46
CA GLY A 280 -0.03 -8.20 -15.10
C GLY A 280 -0.72 -7.54 -16.29
N ARG A 281 -2.03 -7.34 -16.21
CA ARG A 281 -2.77 -6.44 -17.11
C ARG A 281 -2.58 -5.00 -16.63
N VAL A 282 -1.47 -4.37 -16.98
CA VAL A 282 -1.14 -3.01 -16.54
C VAL A 282 -2.02 -1.97 -17.25
N PRO A 283 -2.67 -1.04 -16.53
CA PRO A 283 -3.39 0.06 -17.17
C PRO A 283 -2.41 1.06 -17.80
N GLN A 284 -2.76 1.61 -18.98
CA GLN A 284 -1.92 2.60 -19.66
C GLN A 284 -1.60 3.81 -18.77
N ASN A 285 -2.60 4.30 -18.04
CA ASN A 285 -2.48 5.37 -17.07
C ASN A 285 -3.21 4.96 -15.79
N ILE A 286 -2.70 5.38 -14.63
CA ILE A 286 -3.35 5.25 -13.33
C ILE A 286 -4.00 6.59 -12.96
N LEU A 287 -5.27 6.56 -12.55
CA LEU A 287 -6.01 7.73 -12.08
C LEU A 287 -6.01 7.76 -10.54
N GLU A 288 -6.09 8.94 -9.97
CA GLU A 288 -6.21 9.13 -8.52
C GLU A 288 -7.45 8.46 -7.90
N THR A 289 -8.52 8.36 -8.68
CA THR A 289 -9.78 7.71 -8.29
C THR A 289 -9.74 6.20 -8.40
N ASP A 290 -8.70 5.63 -9.03
CA ASP A 290 -8.57 4.19 -9.13
C ASP A 290 -8.34 3.58 -7.74
N ILE A 291 -8.87 2.38 -7.54
CA ILE A 291 -8.78 1.65 -6.28
C ILE A 291 -7.68 0.60 -6.40
N VAL A 292 -6.67 0.69 -5.54
CA VAL A 292 -5.63 -0.32 -5.36
C VAL A 292 -6.16 -1.43 -4.46
N LEU A 293 -6.08 -2.66 -4.96
CA LEU A 293 -6.57 -3.86 -4.33
C LEU A 293 -5.40 -4.77 -3.91
N PRO A 294 -5.45 -5.33 -2.69
CA PRO A 294 -4.66 -6.50 -2.33
C PRO A 294 -4.89 -7.62 -3.35
N TRP A 295 -3.84 -8.36 -3.69
CA TRP A 295 -3.91 -9.30 -4.82
C TRP A 295 -4.98 -10.39 -4.62
N ARG A 296 -5.22 -10.86 -3.38
CA ARG A 296 -6.28 -11.85 -3.10
C ARG A 296 -7.68 -11.30 -3.36
N VAL A 297 -7.90 -10.01 -3.05
CA VAL A 297 -9.17 -9.32 -3.34
C VAL A 297 -9.34 -9.17 -4.85
N ALA A 298 -8.28 -8.77 -5.55
CA ALA A 298 -8.28 -8.70 -7.01
C ALA A 298 -8.58 -10.07 -7.64
N ALA A 299 -8.00 -11.15 -7.10
CA ALA A 299 -8.21 -12.51 -7.56
C ALA A 299 -9.65 -12.99 -7.40
N ALA A 300 -10.23 -12.78 -6.22
CA ALA A 300 -11.62 -13.13 -5.96
C ALA A 300 -12.57 -12.38 -6.92
N ARG A 301 -12.37 -11.07 -7.10
CA ARG A 301 -13.15 -10.25 -8.04
C ARG A 301 -12.98 -10.67 -9.49
N LEU A 302 -11.79 -11.10 -9.89
CA LEU A 302 -11.56 -11.64 -11.22
C LEU A 302 -12.33 -12.95 -11.39
N LEU A 303 -12.21 -13.87 -10.43
CA LEU A 303 -12.83 -15.18 -10.47
C LEU A 303 -14.36 -15.10 -10.62
N GLU A 304 -15.02 -14.19 -9.91
CA GLU A 304 -16.46 -13.94 -10.06
C GLU A 304 -16.87 -13.58 -11.50
N ARG A 305 -15.97 -12.96 -12.27
CA ARG A 305 -16.24 -12.52 -13.65
C ARG A 305 -15.98 -13.60 -14.69
N VAL A 306 -15.01 -14.49 -14.42
CA VAL A 306 -14.49 -15.47 -15.37
C VAL A 306 -14.88 -16.91 -15.08
N SER A 307 -15.38 -17.22 -13.87
CA SER A 307 -15.71 -18.60 -13.46
C SER A 307 -16.86 -19.21 -14.26
N LYS A 308 -17.79 -18.38 -14.76
CA LYS A 308 -18.93 -18.82 -15.55
C LYS A 308 -18.73 -18.54 -17.03
N PRO A 309 -18.92 -19.53 -17.91
CA PRO A 309 -18.95 -19.29 -19.34
C PRO A 309 -20.10 -18.32 -19.69
N LYS A 310 -19.87 -17.46 -20.68
CA LYS A 310 -20.84 -16.46 -21.14
C LYS A 310 -21.05 -16.59 -22.64
N VAL A 311 -22.28 -16.40 -23.11
CA VAL A 311 -22.58 -16.34 -24.54
C VAL A 311 -22.66 -14.87 -24.95
N VAL A 312 -21.86 -14.49 -25.94
CA VAL A 312 -21.83 -13.16 -26.51
C VAL A 312 -22.30 -13.25 -27.97
N GLU A 313 -23.08 -12.27 -28.42
CA GLU A 313 -23.49 -12.17 -29.82
C GLU A 313 -22.57 -11.20 -30.55
N GLU A 314 -21.77 -11.71 -31.48
CA GLU A 314 -20.83 -10.93 -32.29
C GLU A 314 -21.11 -11.19 -33.77
N GLN A 315 -21.35 -10.14 -34.56
CA GLN A 315 -21.61 -10.24 -36.01
C GLN A 315 -22.72 -11.24 -36.39
N GLY A 316 -23.77 -11.36 -35.56
CA GLY A 316 -24.90 -12.28 -35.76
C GLY A 316 -24.59 -13.75 -35.42
N ARG A 317 -23.45 -14.02 -34.78
CA ARG A 317 -23.03 -15.36 -34.31
C ARG A 317 -23.02 -15.39 -32.79
N LYS A 318 -23.47 -16.50 -32.21
CA LYS A 318 -23.38 -16.74 -30.76
C LYS A 318 -22.03 -17.38 -30.45
N ILE A 319 -21.23 -16.75 -29.60
CA ILE A 319 -19.90 -17.21 -29.22
C ILE A 319 -19.92 -17.53 -27.73
N LEU A 320 -19.54 -18.76 -27.37
CA LEU A 320 -19.27 -19.16 -26.00
C LEU A 320 -17.87 -18.69 -25.61
N VAL A 321 -17.81 -17.82 -24.62
CA VAL A 321 -16.57 -17.34 -24.01
C VAL A 321 -16.39 -18.05 -22.67
N SER A 322 -15.31 -18.82 -22.53
CA SER A 322 -14.94 -19.52 -21.31
C SER A 322 -13.46 -19.24 -20.97
N HIS A 323 -13.06 -19.52 -19.73
CA HIS A 323 -11.70 -19.27 -19.28
C HIS A 323 -11.09 -20.55 -18.68
N VAL A 324 -9.82 -20.78 -18.98
CA VAL A 324 -9.05 -21.93 -18.49
C VAL A 324 -7.68 -21.48 -17.99
N LEU A 325 -7.13 -22.19 -17.00
CA LEU A 325 -5.73 -22.05 -16.62
C LEU A 325 -4.87 -23.03 -17.41
N ILE A 326 -3.66 -22.60 -17.76
CA ILE A 326 -2.69 -23.45 -18.44
C ILE A 326 -1.67 -23.94 -17.42
N VAL A 327 -1.93 -25.12 -16.84
CA VAL A 327 -1.10 -25.76 -15.82
C VAL A 327 -0.28 -26.85 -16.50
N ASP A 328 1.05 -26.73 -16.49
CA ASP A 328 1.97 -27.71 -17.10
C ASP A 328 1.61 -28.08 -18.55
N LYS A 329 1.23 -27.07 -19.35
CA LYS A 329 0.76 -27.19 -20.75
C LYS A 329 -0.57 -27.92 -20.93
N GLN A 330 -1.30 -28.19 -19.85
CA GLN A 330 -2.66 -28.72 -19.88
C GLN A 330 -3.66 -27.62 -19.56
N GLU A 331 -4.81 -27.68 -20.22
CA GLU A 331 -5.91 -26.77 -19.98
C GLU A 331 -6.75 -27.31 -18.83
N VAL A 332 -6.86 -26.53 -17.75
CA VAL A 332 -7.67 -26.87 -16.59
C VAL A 332 -8.81 -25.86 -16.47
N SER A 333 -10.05 -26.35 -16.44
CA SER A 333 -11.21 -25.49 -16.33
C SER A 333 -11.28 -24.85 -14.96
N LEU A 334 -11.55 -23.54 -14.89
CA LEU A 334 -11.74 -22.86 -13.61
C LEU A 334 -12.88 -23.46 -12.78
N SER A 335 -13.86 -24.06 -13.44
CA SER A 335 -15.02 -24.65 -12.78
C SER A 335 -14.77 -26.03 -12.17
N GLU A 336 -13.63 -26.67 -12.47
CA GLU A 336 -13.22 -27.97 -11.94
C GLU A 336 -12.40 -27.85 -10.65
N MET A 337 -12.00 -26.63 -10.28
CA MET A 337 -11.10 -26.36 -9.15
C MET A 337 -11.83 -25.67 -7.98
N ASP A 338 -11.28 -25.83 -6.77
CA ASP A 338 -11.76 -25.08 -5.61
C ASP A 338 -11.46 -23.57 -5.80
N PRO A 339 -12.41 -22.65 -5.52
CA PRO A 339 -12.20 -21.22 -5.71
C PRO A 339 -10.96 -20.66 -4.99
N LYS A 340 -10.60 -21.17 -3.80
CA LYS A 340 -9.40 -20.73 -3.07
C LYS A 340 -8.14 -21.20 -3.77
N GLU A 341 -8.16 -22.42 -4.31
CA GLU A 341 -7.04 -22.97 -5.09
C GLU A 341 -6.84 -22.18 -6.39
N VAL A 342 -7.92 -21.81 -7.07
CA VAL A 342 -7.86 -20.98 -8.29
C VAL A 342 -7.24 -19.62 -8.00
N VAL A 343 -7.62 -18.97 -6.88
CA VAL A 343 -7.05 -17.68 -6.47
C VAL A 343 -5.53 -17.73 -6.35
N GLU A 344 -4.99 -18.77 -5.74
CA GLU A 344 -3.53 -18.95 -5.59
C GLU A 344 -2.87 -19.28 -6.94
N LYS A 345 -3.52 -20.11 -7.77
CA LYS A 345 -3.00 -20.52 -9.08
C LYS A 345 -2.99 -19.39 -10.13
N LEU A 346 -3.87 -18.40 -10.02
CA LEU A 346 -3.94 -17.26 -10.95
C LEU A 346 -2.65 -16.42 -11.00
N ARG A 347 -1.81 -16.47 -9.97
CA ARG A 347 -0.48 -15.81 -9.95
C ARG A 347 0.64 -16.68 -10.52
N LEU A 348 0.39 -17.98 -10.70
CA LEU A 348 1.38 -18.97 -11.08
C LEU A 348 1.24 -19.41 -12.53
N TYR A 349 0.00 -19.44 -13.04
CA TYR A 349 -0.32 -20.00 -14.35
C TYR A 349 -1.07 -19.00 -15.23
N PRO A 350 -0.78 -18.95 -16.55
CA PRO A 350 -1.50 -18.10 -17.49
C PRO A 350 -3.00 -18.41 -17.56
N LEU A 351 -3.81 -17.35 -17.65
CA LEU A 351 -5.25 -17.42 -17.85
C LEU A 351 -5.59 -17.21 -19.33
N MET A 352 -6.24 -18.18 -19.96
CA MET A 352 -6.59 -18.12 -21.38
C MET A 352 -8.11 -18.00 -21.57
N GLU A 353 -8.52 -17.10 -22.46
CA GLU A 353 -9.90 -16.98 -22.97
C GLU A 353 -10.08 -17.92 -24.17
N LYS A 354 -11.05 -18.83 -24.05
CA LYS A 354 -11.51 -19.71 -25.11
C LYS A 354 -12.79 -19.18 -25.72
N ARG A 355 -12.82 -19.08 -27.05
CA ARG A 355 -13.98 -18.68 -27.85
C ARG A 355 -14.43 -19.82 -28.73
N GLU A 356 -15.69 -20.24 -28.61
CA GLU A 356 -16.28 -21.28 -29.45
C GLU A 356 -17.57 -20.77 -30.11
N GLU A 357 -17.68 -20.89 -31.44
CA GLU A 357 -18.89 -20.49 -32.18
C GLU A 357 -20.00 -21.54 -32.02
N LEU A 358 -21.15 -21.12 -31.50
CA LEU A 358 -22.32 -21.97 -31.28
C LEU A 358 -23.40 -21.70 -32.33
N LYS A 359 -23.79 -22.76 -33.07
CA LYS A 359 -24.88 -22.71 -34.07
C LYS A 359 -26.24 -23.07 -33.45
N GLN A 360 -26.30 -24.16 -32.69
CA GLN A 360 -27.40 -24.59 -31.81
C GLN A 360 -26.76 -25.38 -30.68
N ASP A 361 -26.88 -24.93 -29.45
CA ASP A 361 -26.30 -25.61 -28.28
C ASP A 361 -27.11 -25.38 -27.00
N VAL A 362 -26.73 -26.02 -25.90
CA VAL A 362 -27.32 -25.83 -24.57
C VAL A 362 -26.23 -25.67 -23.51
N LEU A 363 -26.35 -24.66 -22.65
CA LEU A 363 -25.46 -24.46 -21.52
C LEU A 363 -26.01 -25.20 -20.30
N VAL A 364 -25.13 -25.89 -19.59
CA VAL A 364 -25.50 -26.74 -18.46
C VAL A 364 -24.70 -26.30 -17.22
N ASP A 365 -25.38 -25.63 -16.29
CA ASP A 365 -24.81 -25.19 -15.02
C ASP A 365 -25.24 -26.13 -13.89
N LEU A 366 -24.30 -26.47 -13.02
CA LEU A 366 -24.52 -27.30 -11.82
C LEU A 366 -24.23 -26.45 -10.59
N VAL A 367 -25.14 -26.41 -9.62
CA VAL A 367 -24.96 -25.66 -8.39
C VAL A 367 -25.27 -26.56 -7.19
N PRO A 368 -24.25 -26.95 -6.40
CA PRO A 368 -22.80 -26.67 -6.55
C PRO A 368 -22.09 -27.58 -7.58
N LYS A 369 -20.95 -27.14 -8.15
CA LYS A 369 -20.05 -27.96 -9.02
C LYS A 369 -19.04 -28.80 -8.25
N VAL A 370 -18.77 -28.45 -7.00
CA VAL A 370 -17.90 -29.20 -6.09
C VAL A 370 -18.69 -29.47 -4.82
N LEU A 371 -18.78 -30.73 -4.44
CA LEU A 371 -19.39 -31.19 -3.20
C LEU A 371 -18.31 -31.81 -2.31
N THR A 372 -18.40 -31.56 -1.01
CA THR A 372 -17.62 -32.29 -0.01
C THR A 372 -18.61 -33.01 0.88
N LEU A 373 -18.53 -34.34 0.91
CA LEU A 373 -19.53 -35.22 1.54
C LEU A 373 -18.84 -36.29 2.38
N ALA A 374 -19.52 -36.77 3.41
CA ALA A 374 -19.12 -37.97 4.14
C ALA A 374 -19.36 -39.24 3.28
N PRO A 375 -18.68 -40.36 3.57
CA PRO A 375 -18.92 -41.61 2.89
C PRO A 375 -20.41 -41.99 2.91
N SER A 376 -20.98 -42.32 1.74
CA SER A 376 -22.39 -42.67 1.55
C SER A 376 -23.43 -41.55 1.83
N GLU A 377 -23.01 -40.31 2.07
CA GLU A 377 -23.93 -39.18 2.25
C GLU A 377 -24.63 -38.80 0.93
N SER A 378 -25.92 -38.47 0.99
CA SER A 378 -26.71 -38.04 -0.18
C SER A 378 -26.70 -36.52 -0.33
N ALA A 379 -26.62 -36.03 -1.58
CA ALA A 379 -26.67 -34.61 -1.90
C ALA A 379 -27.61 -34.29 -3.08
N GLU A 380 -28.10 -33.06 -3.11
CA GLU A 380 -28.88 -32.51 -4.21
C GLU A 380 -28.09 -31.40 -4.91
N VAL A 381 -27.94 -31.51 -6.23
CA VAL A 381 -27.31 -30.52 -7.09
C VAL A 381 -28.35 -29.93 -8.02
N LYS A 382 -28.47 -28.60 -8.03
CA LYS A 382 -29.37 -27.91 -8.95
C LYS A 382 -28.75 -27.90 -10.35
N VAL A 383 -29.51 -28.33 -11.34
CA VAL A 383 -29.13 -28.35 -12.75
C VAL A 383 -29.93 -27.28 -13.48
N SER A 384 -29.25 -26.41 -14.22
CA SER A 384 -29.88 -25.42 -15.11
C SER A 384 -29.41 -25.65 -16.54
N VAL A 385 -30.35 -25.86 -17.45
CA VAL A 385 -30.09 -25.97 -18.88
C VAL A 385 -30.65 -24.75 -19.59
N GLU A 386 -29.78 -23.96 -20.22
CA GLU A 386 -30.17 -22.76 -20.96
C GLU A 386 -29.93 -22.95 -22.47
N PRO A 387 -30.89 -22.59 -23.35
CA PRO A 387 -30.71 -22.72 -24.80
C PRO A 387 -29.73 -21.69 -25.36
N VAL A 388 -28.85 -22.13 -26.25
CA VAL A 388 -28.03 -21.27 -27.10
C VAL A 388 -28.53 -21.34 -28.55
N GLY A 389 -29.29 -20.31 -28.94
CA GLY A 389 -29.90 -20.23 -30.27
C GLY A 389 -31.38 -20.65 -30.24
N ALA A 390 -31.93 -21.02 -31.40
CA ALA A 390 -33.32 -21.47 -31.50
C ALA A 390 -33.43 -22.99 -31.25
N VAL A 391 -33.06 -23.45 -30.06
CA VAL A 391 -33.26 -24.85 -29.65
C VAL A 391 -34.76 -25.06 -29.39
N LYS A 392 -35.44 -25.69 -30.35
CA LYS A 392 -36.89 -25.98 -30.28
C LYS A 392 -37.19 -27.44 -29.95
N SER A 393 -36.16 -28.26 -29.77
CA SER A 393 -36.26 -29.68 -29.46
C SER A 393 -36.10 -29.92 -27.96
N PRO A 394 -36.83 -30.90 -27.37
CA PRO A 394 -36.64 -31.27 -25.97
C PRO A 394 -35.25 -31.89 -25.77
N VAL A 395 -34.62 -31.51 -24.67
CA VAL A 395 -33.35 -32.08 -24.18
C VAL A 395 -33.61 -33.24 -23.25
N LYS A 396 -32.71 -34.22 -23.22
CA LYS A 396 -32.69 -35.33 -22.26
C LYS A 396 -31.41 -35.27 -21.44
N LEU A 397 -31.54 -35.34 -20.12
CA LEU A 397 -30.46 -35.35 -19.15
C LEU A 397 -30.07 -36.79 -18.83
N LYS A 398 -28.78 -37.11 -18.89
CA LYS A 398 -28.20 -38.37 -18.43
C LYS A 398 -27.12 -38.09 -17.41
N VAL A 399 -27.11 -38.85 -16.32
CA VAL A 399 -26.12 -38.73 -15.24
C VAL A 399 -25.41 -40.06 -15.06
N ASP A 400 -24.12 -40.02 -14.73
CA ASP A 400 -23.33 -41.23 -14.47
C ASP A 400 -23.80 -41.96 -13.21
N VAL A 401 -24.19 -41.20 -12.18
CA VAL A 401 -24.57 -41.70 -10.86
C VAL A 401 -25.79 -40.95 -10.35
N GLY A 402 -26.72 -41.65 -9.71
CA GLY A 402 -27.92 -41.04 -9.11
C GLY A 402 -29.07 -40.87 -10.09
N ARG A 403 -29.95 -39.89 -9.81
CA ARG A 403 -31.14 -39.58 -10.63
C ARG A 403 -31.32 -38.07 -10.78
N VAL A 404 -31.76 -37.63 -11.95
CA VAL A 404 -32.06 -36.22 -12.24
C VAL A 404 -33.54 -36.07 -12.57
N GLU A 405 -34.22 -35.11 -11.94
CA GLU A 405 -35.65 -34.87 -12.11
C GLU A 405 -35.95 -33.38 -12.31
N PRO A 406 -36.69 -32.99 -13.38
CA PRO A 406 -37.06 -33.81 -14.54
C PRO A 406 -35.84 -34.22 -15.38
N ASP A 407 -35.89 -35.42 -15.98
CA ASP A 407 -34.83 -35.97 -16.84
C ASP A 407 -34.95 -35.53 -18.31
N SER A 408 -36.02 -34.83 -18.67
CA SER A 408 -36.24 -34.29 -20.01
C SER A 408 -37.16 -33.07 -20.00
N GLY A 409 -37.03 -32.20 -21.01
CA GLY A 409 -37.88 -31.02 -21.15
C GLY A 409 -37.37 -30.06 -22.23
N LEU A 410 -38.10 -28.97 -22.48
CA LEU A 410 -37.65 -27.91 -23.39
C LEU A 410 -36.78 -26.90 -22.62
N PRO A 411 -35.59 -26.52 -23.13
CA PRO A 411 -34.82 -25.43 -22.56
C PRO A 411 -35.56 -24.08 -22.67
N PRO A 412 -35.47 -23.18 -21.67
CA PRO A 412 -34.73 -23.33 -20.42
C PRO A 412 -35.38 -24.36 -19.46
N LEU A 413 -34.57 -25.28 -18.95
CA LEU A 413 -35.00 -26.39 -18.08
C LEU A 413 -34.26 -26.31 -16.74
N LYS A 414 -34.98 -26.42 -15.62
CA LYS A 414 -34.41 -26.58 -14.28
C LYS A 414 -34.68 -27.99 -13.78
N ALA A 415 -33.65 -28.65 -13.29
CA ALA A 415 -33.74 -30.00 -12.72
C ALA A 415 -32.92 -30.12 -11.43
N VAL A 416 -33.16 -31.19 -10.68
CA VAL A 416 -32.42 -31.53 -9.46
C VAL A 416 -31.78 -32.88 -9.65
N TRP A 417 -30.46 -32.93 -9.53
CA TRP A 417 -29.66 -34.14 -9.57
C TRP A 417 -29.39 -34.62 -8.15
N ARG A 418 -29.97 -35.77 -7.80
CA ARG A 418 -29.79 -36.46 -6.52
C ARG A 418 -28.78 -37.59 -6.67
N LEU A 419 -27.73 -37.57 -5.87
CA LEU A 419 -26.70 -38.61 -5.86
C LEU A 419 -26.21 -38.91 -4.44
N SER A 420 -25.53 -40.04 -4.27
CA SER A 420 -24.87 -40.43 -3.02
C SER A 420 -23.37 -40.52 -3.24
N ALA A 421 -22.60 -40.04 -2.26
CA ALA A 421 -21.14 -40.14 -2.25
C ALA A 421 -20.68 -41.60 -2.25
N PRO A 422 -19.57 -41.94 -2.94
CA PRO A 422 -18.90 -43.23 -2.77
C PRO A 422 -18.56 -43.54 -1.30
N GLY A 423 -18.41 -44.83 -0.98
CA GLY A 423 -18.04 -45.27 0.37
C GLY A 423 -16.56 -45.11 0.71
N GLU A 424 -15.72 -44.88 -0.30
CA GLU A 424 -14.27 -44.70 -0.15
C GLU A 424 -13.91 -43.22 -0.16
N GLU A 425 -12.90 -42.85 0.65
CA GLU A 425 -12.35 -41.49 0.63
C GLU A 425 -11.61 -41.23 -0.68
N GLY A 426 -11.78 -40.02 -1.22
CA GLY A 426 -11.17 -39.66 -2.49
C GLY A 426 -11.90 -38.54 -3.22
N SER A 427 -11.35 -38.14 -4.37
CA SER A 427 -11.99 -37.18 -5.27
C SER A 427 -12.54 -37.92 -6.47
N PHE A 428 -13.86 -37.84 -6.67
CA PHE A 428 -14.56 -38.50 -7.76
C PHE A 428 -15.20 -37.46 -8.68
N THR A 429 -15.17 -37.71 -9.98
CA THR A 429 -15.80 -36.83 -10.98
C THR A 429 -16.97 -37.58 -11.61
N PHE A 430 -18.17 -37.00 -11.50
CA PHE A 430 -19.39 -37.52 -12.11
C PHE A 430 -19.86 -36.60 -13.23
N ARG A 431 -20.37 -37.16 -14.32
CA ARG A 431 -20.80 -36.39 -15.49
C ARG A 431 -22.31 -36.33 -15.59
N LEU A 432 -22.80 -35.16 -16.00
CA LEU A 432 -24.14 -34.94 -16.49
C LEU A 432 -24.06 -34.55 -17.97
N ALA A 433 -24.62 -35.38 -18.83
CA ALA A 433 -24.65 -35.21 -20.27
C ALA A 433 -26.07 -34.81 -20.73
N VAL A 434 -26.12 -33.90 -21.71
CA VAL A 434 -27.38 -33.43 -22.30
C VAL A 434 -27.42 -33.85 -23.77
N GLU A 435 -28.47 -34.58 -24.12
CA GLU A 435 -28.74 -35.08 -25.47
C GLU A 435 -29.95 -34.36 -26.05
N ALA A 436 -29.83 -33.84 -27.27
CA ALA A 436 -30.98 -33.33 -28.02
C ALA A 436 -30.79 -33.53 -29.53
N PRO A 437 -31.89 -33.74 -30.29
CA PRO A 437 -31.85 -33.78 -31.74
C PRO A 437 -31.33 -32.45 -32.32
N GLY A 438 -30.24 -32.51 -33.07
CA GLY A 438 -29.63 -31.34 -33.74
C GLY A 438 -28.42 -30.73 -33.03
N LEU A 439 -28.10 -31.16 -31.81
CA LEU A 439 -26.85 -30.76 -31.15
C LEU A 439 -25.65 -31.40 -31.85
N LYS A 440 -24.66 -30.56 -32.24
CA LYS A 440 -23.40 -31.05 -32.82
C LYS A 440 -22.46 -31.68 -31.80
N ARG A 441 -22.64 -31.36 -30.51
CA ARG A 441 -21.91 -31.92 -29.38
C ARG A 441 -22.88 -32.31 -28.28
N GLN A 442 -22.54 -33.37 -27.55
CA GLN A 442 -23.18 -33.67 -26.29
C GLN A 442 -22.68 -32.63 -25.28
N ALA A 443 -23.57 -31.79 -24.76
CA ALA A 443 -23.19 -30.83 -23.72
C ALA A 443 -22.98 -31.59 -22.42
N VAL A 444 -21.77 -31.55 -21.87
CA VAL A 444 -21.40 -32.28 -20.64
C VAL A 444 -21.00 -31.28 -19.57
N SER A 445 -21.47 -31.51 -18.34
CA SER A 445 -21.08 -30.79 -17.14
C SER A 445 -20.56 -31.79 -16.12
N GLU A 446 -19.43 -31.48 -15.49
CA GLU A 446 -18.79 -32.35 -14.51
C GLU A 446 -19.05 -31.85 -13.08
N LEU A 447 -19.33 -32.78 -12.18
CA LEU A 447 -19.51 -32.59 -10.74
C LEU A 447 -18.35 -33.28 -10.02
N VAL A 448 -17.58 -32.53 -9.24
CA VAL A 448 -16.51 -33.09 -8.41
C VAL A 448 -17.06 -33.36 -7.01
N VAL A 449 -17.00 -34.61 -6.56
CA VAL A 449 -17.38 -35.04 -5.21
C VAL A 449 -16.13 -35.45 -4.45
N LYS A 450 -15.78 -34.68 -3.42
CA LYS A 450 -14.72 -35.00 -2.47
C LYS A 450 -15.33 -35.75 -1.29
N VAL A 451 -15.00 -37.03 -1.17
CA VAL A 451 -15.40 -37.86 -0.04
C VAL A 451 -14.32 -37.79 1.03
N GLN A 452 -14.69 -37.30 2.20
CA GLN A 452 -13.80 -37.18 3.37
C GLN A 452 -14.57 -37.68 4.60
N ALA A 453 -13.90 -38.38 5.53
CA ALA A 453 -14.51 -38.68 6.82
C ALA A 453 -15.16 -37.42 7.41
N ALA A 454 -16.39 -37.58 7.93
CA ALA A 454 -17.15 -36.49 8.52
C ALA A 454 -16.25 -35.69 9.46
N ALA A 455 -15.99 -34.43 9.10
CA ALA A 455 -15.16 -33.54 9.90
C ALA A 455 -15.79 -33.47 11.30
N VAL A 456 -15.04 -33.91 12.30
CA VAL A 456 -15.40 -33.69 13.70
C VAL A 456 -15.60 -32.19 13.86
N ALA A 457 -16.80 -31.79 14.29
CA ALA A 457 -17.09 -30.38 14.52
C ALA A 457 -15.94 -29.76 15.34
N PRO A 458 -15.40 -28.60 14.92
CA PRO A 458 -14.23 -28.03 15.55
C PRO A 458 -14.51 -27.84 17.04
N GLN A 459 -13.66 -28.41 17.89
CA GLN A 459 -13.72 -28.16 19.32
C GLN A 459 -13.31 -26.71 19.55
N LEU A 460 -14.28 -25.86 19.87
CA LEU A 460 -14.05 -24.44 20.14
C LEU A 460 -13.73 -24.24 21.62
N ILE A 461 -12.60 -23.61 21.89
CA ILE A 461 -12.21 -23.14 23.22
C ILE A 461 -12.81 -21.77 23.42
N ARG A 462 -13.56 -21.58 24.52
CA ARG A 462 -14.18 -20.29 24.85
C ARG A 462 -13.42 -19.54 25.93
N GLY A 463 -12.69 -20.27 26.76
CA GLY A 463 -11.87 -19.70 27.79
C GLY A 463 -10.82 -20.66 28.32
N PHE A 464 -10.07 -20.16 29.29
CA PHE A 464 -9.01 -20.90 29.96
C PHE A 464 -9.11 -20.76 31.46
N ILE A 465 -8.84 -21.86 32.15
CA ILE A 465 -8.61 -21.87 33.59
C ILE A 465 -7.11 -22.01 33.81
N ILE A 466 -6.51 -21.06 34.51
CA ILE A 466 -5.09 -21.01 34.83
C ILE A 466 -4.93 -21.14 36.34
N LYS A 467 -4.01 -21.99 36.80
CA LYS A 467 -3.81 -22.28 38.24
C LYS A 467 -2.44 -21.87 38.77
N ASP A 468 -1.62 -21.26 37.94
CA ASP A 468 -0.31 -20.74 38.31
C ASP A 468 -0.15 -19.28 37.84
N LEU A 469 0.41 -18.44 38.72
CA LEU A 469 0.58 -17.01 38.46
C LEU A 469 1.65 -16.74 37.39
N GLU A 470 2.75 -17.49 37.39
CA GLU A 470 3.81 -17.31 36.38
C GLU A 470 3.33 -17.75 35.00
N GLU A 471 2.52 -18.82 34.94
CA GLU A 471 1.87 -19.22 33.69
C GLU A 471 0.85 -18.18 33.23
N LEU A 472 0.08 -17.55 34.12
CA LEU A 472 -0.81 -16.44 33.74
C LEU A 472 0.00 -15.25 33.16
N GLU A 473 1.13 -14.88 33.76
CA GLU A 473 2.01 -13.81 33.25
C GLU A 473 2.54 -14.12 31.84
N ARG A 474 3.01 -15.35 31.62
CA ARG A 474 3.49 -15.81 30.30
C ARG A 474 2.36 -15.87 29.28
N PHE A 475 1.20 -16.36 29.70
CA PHE A 475 0.01 -16.51 28.85
C PHE A 475 -0.54 -15.14 28.43
N THR A 476 -0.61 -14.19 29.36
CA THR A 476 -1.11 -12.83 29.08
C THR A 476 -0.17 -12.01 28.19
N SER A 477 1.12 -12.35 28.18
CA SER A 477 2.12 -11.77 27.28
C SER A 477 2.11 -12.41 25.88
N SER A 478 1.41 -13.54 25.69
CA SER A 478 1.35 -14.24 24.41
C SER A 478 0.35 -13.60 23.46
N ARG A 479 0.77 -13.39 22.20
CA ARG A 479 -0.11 -12.89 21.13
C ARG A 479 -1.07 -13.95 20.59
N TRP A 480 -0.90 -15.22 20.95
CA TRP A 480 -1.66 -16.35 20.39
C TRP A 480 -3.14 -16.35 20.77
N PHE A 481 -3.47 -15.89 21.97
CA PHE A 481 -4.82 -16.03 22.53
C PHE A 481 -5.49 -14.69 22.83
N ALA A 482 -4.82 -13.57 22.58
CA ALA A 482 -5.38 -12.23 22.77
C ALA A 482 -6.41 -11.89 21.67
N PRO A 483 -7.46 -11.11 21.96
CA PRO A 483 -7.80 -10.54 23.28
C PRO A 483 -8.65 -11.46 24.17
N PHE A 484 -8.39 -11.42 25.48
CA PHE A 484 -9.14 -12.12 26.53
C PHE A 484 -9.46 -11.18 27.69
N GLN A 485 -10.45 -11.54 28.50
CA GLN A 485 -10.82 -10.85 29.74
C GLN A 485 -10.74 -11.81 30.92
N LEU A 486 -10.34 -11.32 32.10
CA LEU A 486 -10.43 -12.11 33.33
C LEU A 486 -11.87 -12.07 33.83
N GLU A 487 -12.56 -13.21 33.78
CA GLU A 487 -13.91 -13.32 34.36
C GLU A 487 -13.84 -13.39 35.88
N GLU A 488 -12.95 -14.23 36.40
CA GLU A 488 -12.76 -14.41 37.84
C GLU A 488 -11.29 -14.70 38.14
N GLY A 489 -10.74 -14.00 39.13
CA GLY A 489 -9.39 -14.21 39.64
C GLY A 489 -9.44 -14.43 41.15
N PHE A 490 -8.76 -15.46 41.64
CA PHE A 490 -8.66 -15.78 43.04
C PHE A 490 -7.21 -16.08 43.41
N VAL A 491 -6.76 -15.52 44.53
CA VAL A 491 -5.49 -15.89 45.14
C VAL A 491 -5.63 -15.96 46.66
N ARG A 492 -4.96 -16.94 47.26
CA ARG A 492 -4.78 -17.06 48.71
C ARG A 492 -3.29 -17.15 49.04
N LEU A 493 -2.86 -16.25 49.90
CA LEU A 493 -1.51 -16.14 50.44
C LEU A 493 -1.54 -16.57 51.91
N GLU A 494 -0.58 -17.40 52.33
CA GLU A 494 -0.47 -17.84 53.72
C GLU A 494 0.99 -18.05 54.10
N ARG A 495 1.42 -17.48 55.23
CA ARG A 495 2.73 -17.73 55.83
C ARG A 495 2.66 -17.52 57.35
N GLY A 496 2.74 -18.62 58.10
CA GLY A 496 2.57 -18.57 59.56
C GLY A 496 1.16 -18.12 59.93
N GLU A 497 1.05 -17.05 60.73
CA GLU A 497 -0.24 -16.45 61.12
C GLU A 497 -0.78 -15.43 60.10
N ALA A 498 0.01 -15.03 59.10
CA ALA A 498 -0.40 -14.07 58.09
C ALA A 498 -1.18 -14.76 56.95
N GLN A 499 -2.43 -14.36 56.74
CA GLN A 499 -3.30 -14.81 55.66
C GLN A 499 -3.84 -13.60 54.89
N ALA A 500 -3.86 -13.69 53.56
CA ALA A 500 -4.62 -12.78 52.72
C ALA A 500 -5.30 -13.54 51.57
N SER A 501 -6.47 -13.06 51.16
CA SER A 501 -7.17 -13.58 49.99
C SER A 501 -7.71 -12.43 49.16
N LEU A 502 -7.57 -12.54 47.84
CA LEU A 502 -8.10 -11.59 46.87
C LEU A 502 -9.00 -12.35 45.91
N ASN A 503 -10.21 -11.84 45.70
CA ASN A 503 -11.12 -12.28 44.65
C ASN A 503 -11.48 -11.05 43.80
N VAL A 504 -11.31 -11.17 42.49
CA VAL A 504 -11.63 -10.13 41.50
C VAL A 504 -12.53 -10.72 40.41
N ARG A 505 -13.35 -9.87 39.82
CA ARG A 505 -14.20 -10.22 38.68
C ARG A 505 -14.10 -9.17 37.60
N SER A 506 -14.17 -9.59 36.35
CA SER A 506 -14.25 -8.71 35.17
C SER A 506 -13.19 -7.60 35.16
N CYS A 507 -11.92 -7.93 35.43
CA CYS A 507 -10.83 -6.97 35.42
C CYS A 507 -9.80 -7.28 34.33
N ASP A 508 -8.89 -6.34 34.09
CA ASP A 508 -7.75 -6.56 33.22
C ASP A 508 -6.81 -7.61 33.87
N PRO A 509 -6.49 -8.71 33.17
CA PRO A 509 -5.55 -9.73 33.66
C PRO A 509 -4.20 -9.14 34.13
N GLN A 510 -3.69 -8.11 33.45
CA GLN A 510 -2.43 -7.46 33.86
C GLN A 510 -2.58 -6.73 35.20
N ALA A 511 -3.66 -5.98 35.37
CA ALA A 511 -3.96 -5.32 36.64
C ALA A 511 -4.11 -6.34 37.79
N PHE A 512 -4.74 -7.49 37.53
CA PHE A 512 -4.83 -8.56 38.54
C PHE A 512 -3.45 -9.08 38.95
N ILE A 513 -2.58 -9.40 37.99
CA ILE A 513 -1.21 -9.86 38.24
C ILE A 513 -0.45 -8.84 39.11
N GLU A 514 -0.49 -7.56 38.74
CA GLU A 514 0.20 -6.49 39.46
C GLU A 514 -0.26 -6.39 40.92
N VAL A 515 -1.58 -6.47 41.16
CA VAL A 515 -2.14 -6.45 42.51
C VAL A 515 -1.70 -7.67 43.31
N VAL A 516 -1.68 -8.87 42.72
CA VAL A 516 -1.19 -10.08 43.41
C VAL A 516 0.28 -9.92 43.78
N ARG A 517 1.13 -9.42 42.88
CA ARG A 517 2.56 -9.19 43.15
C ARG A 517 2.77 -8.14 44.25
N ALA A 518 2.00 -7.06 44.24
CA ALA A 518 2.03 -6.04 45.28
C ALA A 518 1.65 -6.62 46.65
N LEU A 519 0.61 -7.46 46.72
CA LEU A 519 0.19 -8.16 47.94
C LEU A 519 1.27 -9.14 48.44
N MET A 520 1.88 -9.92 47.54
CA MET A 520 2.99 -10.82 47.87
C MET A 520 4.17 -10.06 48.47
N SER A 521 4.55 -8.92 47.86
CA SER A 521 5.64 -8.06 48.31
C SER A 521 5.35 -7.44 49.68
N ALA A 522 4.15 -6.88 49.86
CA ALA A 522 3.74 -6.22 51.11
C ALA A 522 3.68 -7.18 52.30
N LEU A 523 3.30 -8.43 52.07
CA LEU A 523 3.20 -9.46 53.12
C LEU A 523 4.49 -10.29 53.28
N GLY A 524 5.48 -10.11 52.40
CA GLY A 524 6.68 -10.95 52.36
C GLY A 524 6.37 -12.43 52.09
N ILE A 525 5.31 -12.72 51.32
CA ILE A 525 4.86 -14.08 50.98
C ILE A 525 5.16 -14.33 49.51
N TYR A 526 6.07 -15.26 49.24
CA TYR A 526 6.53 -15.56 47.87
C TYR A 526 5.95 -16.86 47.31
N ALA A 527 5.19 -17.61 48.12
CA ALA A 527 4.52 -18.84 47.71
C ALA A 527 3.00 -18.67 47.83
N LEU A 528 2.29 -18.93 46.75
CA LEU A 528 0.82 -18.93 46.73
C LEU A 528 0.31 -20.23 47.33
N LYS A 529 -0.66 -20.16 48.24
CA LYS A 529 -1.35 -21.36 48.76
C LYS A 529 -2.36 -21.87 47.74
N GLU A 530 -3.14 -20.95 47.15
CA GLU A 530 -4.10 -21.25 46.09
C GLU A 530 -4.12 -20.12 45.08
N PHE A 531 -4.24 -20.46 43.80
CA PHE A 531 -4.39 -19.51 42.71
C PHE A 531 -5.30 -20.07 41.64
N HIS A 532 -6.18 -19.23 41.12
CA HIS A 532 -7.06 -19.55 40.00
C HIS A 532 -7.41 -18.29 39.21
N ALA A 533 -7.33 -18.36 37.90
CA ALA A 533 -7.75 -17.32 36.99
C ALA A 533 -8.57 -17.93 35.85
N SER A 534 -9.82 -17.49 35.70
CA SER A 534 -10.69 -17.83 34.58
C SER A 534 -10.64 -16.71 33.55
N LEU A 535 -10.13 -17.01 32.36
CA LEU A 535 -10.06 -16.11 31.22
C LEU A 535 -11.11 -16.49 30.20
N THR A 536 -11.80 -15.49 29.63
CA THR A 536 -12.72 -15.67 28.51
C THR A 536 -12.18 -14.96 27.28
N LEU A 537 -12.20 -15.66 26.14
CA LEU A 537 -11.75 -15.12 24.87
C LEU A 537 -12.83 -14.23 24.28
N SER A 538 -12.45 -13.10 23.68
CA SER A 538 -13.42 -12.25 22.97
C SER A 538 -13.99 -12.93 21.72
N LYS A 539 -13.28 -13.94 21.18
CA LYS A 539 -13.74 -14.81 20.09
C LYS A 539 -13.31 -16.25 20.36
N PRO A 540 -14.20 -17.26 20.23
CA PRO A 540 -13.81 -18.66 20.38
C PRO A 540 -12.72 -19.05 19.39
N ILE A 541 -11.78 -19.89 19.82
CA ILE A 541 -10.65 -20.36 19.01
C ILE A 541 -10.82 -21.86 18.76
N GLU A 542 -10.56 -22.31 17.53
CA GLU A 542 -10.56 -23.73 17.17
C GLU A 542 -9.34 -24.46 17.77
N LEU A 543 -9.56 -25.61 18.39
CA LEU A 543 -8.52 -26.47 18.95
C LEU A 543 -7.75 -27.22 17.86
N SER A 544 -6.94 -26.49 17.09
CA SER A 544 -6.02 -27.04 16.09
C SER A 544 -4.82 -27.72 16.75
N GLU A 545 -4.07 -28.53 15.99
CA GLU A 545 -2.81 -29.14 16.47
C GLU A 545 -1.76 -28.10 16.89
N GLU A 546 -1.77 -26.93 16.25
CA GLU A 546 -0.91 -25.80 16.60
C GLU A 546 -1.31 -25.21 17.96
N VAL A 547 -2.61 -25.04 18.21
CA VAL A 547 -3.14 -24.59 19.51
C VAL A 547 -2.84 -25.61 20.60
N LYS A 548 -3.01 -26.92 20.33
CA LYS A 548 -2.65 -27.98 21.29
C LYS A 548 -1.17 -27.96 21.63
N LYS A 549 -0.30 -27.79 20.63
CA LYS A 549 1.15 -27.68 20.83
C LYS A 549 1.52 -26.46 21.66
N GLU A 550 0.87 -25.32 21.43
CA GLU A 550 1.10 -24.12 22.23
C GLU A 550 0.60 -24.31 23.67
N LEU A 551 -0.60 -24.87 23.87
CA LEU A 551 -1.15 -25.17 25.19
C LEU A 551 -0.31 -26.18 25.98
N SER A 552 0.34 -27.14 25.29
CA SER A 552 1.23 -28.11 25.94
C SER A 552 2.44 -27.49 26.66
N ARG A 553 2.77 -26.22 26.36
CA ARG A 553 3.83 -25.47 27.04
C ARG A 553 3.44 -25.03 28.46
N TYR A 554 2.15 -25.06 28.77
CA TYR A 554 1.59 -24.64 30.04
C TYR A 554 1.03 -25.85 30.78
N ARG A 555 1.47 -26.07 32.02
CA ARG A 555 1.11 -27.25 32.83
C ARG A 555 -0.17 -27.03 33.62
N SER A 556 -0.48 -25.77 33.95
CA SER A 556 -1.60 -25.38 34.81
C SER A 556 -2.83 -24.89 34.06
N ILE A 557 -2.73 -24.73 32.73
CA ILE A 557 -3.79 -24.18 31.88
C ILE A 557 -4.70 -25.29 31.36
N LYS A 558 -6.01 -25.10 31.51
CA LYS A 558 -7.04 -25.98 30.96
C LYS A 558 -8.04 -25.20 30.11
N PRO A 559 -8.30 -25.60 28.85
CA PRO A 559 -9.40 -25.05 28.07
C PRO A 559 -10.74 -25.53 28.64
N TRP A 560 -11.79 -24.73 28.46
CA TRP A 560 -13.16 -25.11 28.77
C TRP A 560 -14.15 -24.57 27.75
#